data_AF-A0A0C9XI84-F1
#
_entry.id   AF-A0A0C9XI84-F1
#
_cell.length_a   1.000
_cell.length_b   1.000
_cell.length_c   1.000
_cell.angle_alpha   90.00
_cell.angle_beta   90.00
_cell.angle_gamma   90.00
#
_symmetry.space_group_name_H-M   'P 1'
#
loop_
_entity.id
_entity.type
_entity.pdbx_description
1 polymer ?
#
loop_
_entity_poly.entity_id
_entity_poly.type
_entity_poly.pdbx_seq_one_letter_code
_entity_poly.pdbx_strand_id
1 'polypeptide(L)'
;MSTLPGYDHVPSSTPCLDGTDSAAKVAKSTKRTGPNYVYYRLYTKLGAFESNHALYYNNRFIGRIPSKLFPPPHTVASVKRSLCKLEDLLEPDKALIFTPNSSPAPIEDSTRFSLYAPSGPGLSEQDPIALVVESEKRTEEVSQSEKLPECPDDTDIHYGKSLYYRVYSSDGKGEKEAKTSFDESDISLGRINILFIAPPHTAESLKACIAKVEGLVTPGHALYKDIELFQDMTSDAAMSDTDVISFQGDSYPGSDEGDPVALVNAIANTAADQKVKPTLGKVLSE
;
A
#
# COMPACT_ATOMS: atom_id res chain seq x y z
N MET A 1 -8.05 -67.02 -30.77
CA MET A 1 -6.88 -67.50 -31.54
C MET A 1 -5.83 -66.42 -31.48
N SER A 2 -4.68 -66.73 -30.89
CA SER A 2 -3.62 -65.77 -30.57
C SER A 2 -2.52 -65.80 -31.65
N THR A 3 -1.83 -64.69 -31.85
CA THR A 3 -0.50 -64.69 -32.47
C THR A 3 0.35 -63.53 -31.96
N LEU A 4 1.58 -63.85 -31.58
CA LEU A 4 2.65 -62.93 -31.15
C LEU A 4 3.67 -62.74 -32.30
N PRO A 5 4.63 -61.79 -32.21
CA PRO A 5 5.29 -61.22 -33.38
C PRO A 5 6.58 -61.94 -33.80
N GLY A 6 7.05 -61.62 -35.01
CA GLY A 6 8.40 -61.91 -35.50
C GLY A 6 9.09 -60.62 -35.95
N TYR A 7 10.22 -60.31 -35.33
CA TYR A 7 11.13 -59.21 -35.67
C TYR A 7 12.30 -59.81 -36.45
N ASP A 8 12.89 -59.12 -37.43
CA ASP A 8 14.25 -59.47 -37.87
C ASP A 8 15.03 -58.35 -38.59
N HIS A 9 16.34 -58.38 -38.33
CA HIS A 9 17.47 -57.74 -39.05
C HIS A 9 17.65 -56.21 -39.19
N VAL A 10 18.45 -55.71 -38.24
CA VAL A 10 19.52 -54.68 -38.38
C VAL A 10 20.70 -55.34 -39.18
N PRO A 11 21.49 -54.67 -40.07
CA PRO A 11 22.46 -53.66 -39.61
C PRO A 11 22.97 -52.52 -40.54
N SER A 12 23.45 -51.47 -39.87
CA SER A 12 24.65 -50.66 -40.18
C SER A 12 24.75 -49.89 -41.50
N SER A 13 24.81 -48.55 -41.41
CA SER A 13 26.00 -47.76 -41.82
C SER A 13 25.92 -46.28 -41.42
N THR A 14 27.01 -45.78 -40.84
CA THR A 14 27.47 -44.36 -40.77
C THR A 14 28.99 -44.40 -41.04
N PRO A 15 29.70 -43.31 -41.43
CA PRO A 15 29.36 -41.89 -41.23
C PRO A 15 29.68 -40.91 -42.40
N CYS A 16 29.32 -39.62 -42.21
CA CYS A 16 30.01 -38.33 -42.55
C CYS A 16 30.95 -38.21 -43.78
N LEU A 17 31.05 -37.08 -44.52
CA LEU A 17 30.38 -35.75 -44.51
C LEU A 17 29.85 -35.45 -45.96
N ASP A 18 29.58 -34.24 -46.52
CA ASP A 18 29.72 -32.82 -46.12
C ASP A 18 28.85 -31.89 -47.02
N GLY A 19 28.87 -30.56 -46.76
CA GLY A 19 28.82 -29.54 -47.82
C GLY A 19 27.58 -28.65 -48.00
N THR A 20 27.60 -27.50 -47.32
CA THR A 20 27.05 -26.18 -47.76
C THR A 20 25.52 -25.90 -47.87
N ASP A 21 25.12 -24.97 -46.98
CA ASP A 21 24.38 -23.73 -47.24
C ASP A 21 22.84 -23.57 -47.20
N SER A 22 22.49 -22.45 -46.55
CA SER A 22 21.31 -21.60 -46.79
C SER A 22 19.92 -22.12 -46.42
N ALA A 23 19.64 -22.11 -45.11
CA ALA A 23 18.45 -21.40 -44.62
C ALA A 23 18.62 -20.98 -43.16
N ALA A 24 19.08 -19.74 -42.92
CA ALA A 24 18.93 -19.11 -41.62
C ALA A 24 17.43 -18.96 -41.31
N LYS A 25 16.85 -19.91 -40.56
CA LYS A 25 15.56 -19.71 -39.92
C LYS A 25 15.72 -18.61 -38.90
N VAL A 26 15.43 -17.39 -39.35
CA VAL A 26 15.25 -16.20 -38.52
C VAL A 26 14.43 -16.62 -37.31
N ALA A 27 15.08 -16.65 -36.15
CA ALA A 27 14.38 -16.75 -34.88
C ALA A 27 13.46 -15.54 -34.82
N LYS A 28 12.17 -15.74 -35.12
CA LYS A 28 11.15 -14.73 -34.92
C LYS A 28 11.18 -14.41 -33.44
N SER A 29 11.85 -13.31 -33.10
CA SER A 29 11.78 -12.68 -31.79
C SER A 29 10.31 -12.52 -31.48
N THR A 30 9.79 -13.37 -30.58
CA THR A 30 8.47 -13.21 -30.02
C THR A 30 8.50 -11.88 -29.30
N LYS A 31 7.97 -10.86 -29.97
CA LYS A 31 7.85 -9.50 -29.46
C LYS A 31 7.29 -9.63 -28.05
N ARG A 32 8.05 -9.20 -27.04
CA ARG A 32 7.62 -9.30 -25.63
C ARG A 32 6.44 -8.34 -25.46
N THR A 33 5.23 -8.82 -25.70
CA THR A 33 3.96 -8.09 -25.55
C THR A 33 3.55 -7.97 -24.08
N GLY A 34 4.53 -7.86 -23.18
CA GLY A 34 4.31 -7.56 -21.78
C GLY A 34 4.21 -6.05 -21.57
N PRO A 35 3.54 -5.58 -20.52
CA PRO A 35 3.51 -4.17 -20.17
C PRO A 35 4.93 -3.62 -19.96
N ASN A 36 5.20 -2.46 -20.55
CA ASN A 36 6.53 -1.83 -20.49
C ASN A 36 6.83 -1.18 -19.13
N TYR A 37 5.85 -1.16 -18.23
CA TYR A 37 5.89 -0.48 -16.94
C TYR A 37 5.30 -1.35 -15.83
N VAL A 38 5.74 -1.09 -14.61
CA VAL A 38 5.14 -1.54 -13.36
C VAL A 38 4.61 -0.30 -12.62
N TYR A 39 3.37 -0.38 -12.17
CA TYR A 39 2.69 0.60 -11.33
C TYR A 39 2.78 0.17 -9.87
N TYR A 40 3.08 1.12 -8.99
CA TYR A 40 3.25 0.85 -7.57
C TYR A 40 2.69 1.97 -6.71
N ARG A 41 2.36 1.64 -5.46
CA ARG A 41 1.99 2.58 -4.39
C ARG A 41 2.91 2.37 -3.20
N LEU A 42 3.22 3.45 -2.49
CA LEU A 42 4.14 3.46 -1.35
C LEU A 42 3.37 3.64 -0.05
N TYR A 43 3.72 2.83 0.96
CA TYR A 43 3.06 2.80 2.25
C TYR A 43 4.05 2.72 3.40
N THR A 44 3.73 3.36 4.51
CA THR A 44 4.21 2.91 5.83
C THR A 44 3.08 2.23 6.57
N LYS A 45 3.35 1.76 7.80
CA LYS A 45 2.29 1.33 8.73
C LYS A 45 1.22 2.40 8.99
N LEU A 46 1.51 3.67 8.71
CA LEU A 46 0.61 4.79 8.93
C LEU A 46 -0.29 5.11 7.71
N GLY A 47 -0.15 4.35 6.62
CA GLY A 47 -0.84 4.59 5.35
C GLY A 47 0.08 5.05 4.22
N ALA A 48 -0.52 5.50 3.13
CA ALA A 48 0.18 5.86 1.90
C ALA A 48 1.05 7.13 2.05
N PHE A 49 2.02 7.26 1.14
CA PHE A 49 2.83 8.48 0.95
C PHE A 49 3.22 8.69 -0.52
N GLU A 50 3.67 9.90 -0.87
CA GLU A 50 3.96 10.30 -2.25
C GLU A 50 5.22 9.62 -2.83
N SER A 51 5.14 9.22 -4.09
CA SER A 51 6.27 8.72 -4.89
C SER A 51 7.07 9.88 -5.51
N ASN A 52 8.40 9.81 -5.48
CA ASN A 52 9.30 10.69 -6.23
C ASN A 52 9.08 10.58 -7.75
N HIS A 53 8.54 9.45 -8.19
CA HIS A 53 8.27 9.09 -9.58
C HIS A 53 6.76 8.96 -9.84
N ALA A 54 5.99 9.87 -9.23
CA ALA A 54 4.56 10.05 -9.41
C ALA A 54 4.17 10.06 -10.91
N LEU A 55 3.05 9.40 -11.22
CA LEU A 55 2.52 9.33 -12.58
C LEU A 55 1.79 10.62 -13.01
N TYR A 56 1.12 11.28 -12.06
CA TYR A 56 0.27 12.45 -12.25
C TYR A 56 0.59 13.53 -11.22
N TYR A 57 0.37 14.82 -11.53
CA TYR A 57 0.62 15.88 -10.55
C TYR A 57 -0.42 15.94 -9.43
N ASN A 58 -1.68 15.63 -9.73
CA ASN A 58 -2.82 15.62 -8.78
C ASN A 58 -2.97 14.28 -8.05
N ASN A 59 -2.36 13.19 -8.55
CA ASN A 59 -2.29 11.90 -7.88
C ASN A 59 -0.83 11.42 -7.75
N ARG A 60 -0.17 11.83 -6.68
CA ARG A 60 1.24 11.55 -6.40
C ARG A 60 1.49 10.23 -5.65
N PHE A 61 0.43 9.52 -5.26
CA PHE A 61 0.51 8.27 -4.51
C PHE A 61 0.76 7.04 -5.40
N ILE A 62 0.58 7.17 -6.71
CA ILE A 62 0.87 6.13 -7.70
C ILE A 62 2.15 6.46 -8.49
N GLY A 63 3.17 5.62 -8.33
CA GLY A 63 4.43 5.69 -9.06
C GLY A 63 4.45 4.74 -10.25
N ARG A 64 5.30 5.04 -11.25
CA ARG A 64 5.47 4.19 -12.44
C ARG A 64 6.94 4.02 -12.83
N ILE A 65 7.40 2.78 -12.91
CA ILE A 65 8.78 2.41 -13.30
C ILE A 65 8.78 1.53 -14.56
N PRO A 66 9.65 1.74 -15.56
CA PRO A 66 9.79 0.83 -16.70
C PRO A 66 10.24 -0.58 -16.27
N SER A 67 9.57 -1.63 -16.74
CA SER A 67 9.85 -3.04 -16.40
C SER A 67 11.29 -3.49 -16.72
N LYS A 68 11.96 -2.77 -17.64
CA LYS A 68 13.37 -2.97 -18.02
C LYS A 68 14.41 -2.50 -16.97
N LEU A 69 14.01 -1.76 -15.95
CA LEU A 69 14.92 -1.27 -14.90
C LEU A 69 15.12 -2.28 -13.77
N PHE A 70 14.26 -3.31 -13.67
CA PHE A 70 14.44 -4.40 -12.72
C PHE A 70 15.54 -5.36 -13.21
N PRO A 71 16.60 -5.60 -12.43
CA PRO A 71 17.65 -6.52 -12.82
C PRO A 71 17.18 -7.98 -12.70
N PRO A 72 17.54 -8.86 -13.65
CA PRO A 72 17.40 -10.30 -13.47
C PRO A 72 18.21 -10.79 -12.26
N PRO A 73 17.70 -11.76 -11.46
CA PRO A 73 16.39 -12.38 -11.60
C PRO A 73 15.26 -11.46 -11.11
N HIS A 74 14.15 -11.39 -11.85
CA HIS A 74 12.97 -10.62 -11.44
C HIS A 74 12.25 -11.34 -10.28
N THR A 75 12.81 -11.26 -9.08
CA THR A 75 12.21 -11.75 -7.83
C THR A 75 11.65 -10.58 -7.03
N VAL A 76 10.78 -10.86 -6.05
CA VAL A 76 10.32 -9.87 -5.06
C VAL A 76 11.51 -9.11 -4.45
N ALA A 77 12.57 -9.80 -4.00
CA ALA A 77 13.77 -9.14 -3.47
C ALA A 77 14.45 -8.17 -4.47
N SER A 78 14.50 -8.52 -5.76
CA SER A 78 15.01 -7.63 -6.81
C SER A 78 14.10 -6.42 -7.04
N VAL A 79 12.78 -6.63 -7.03
CA VAL A 79 11.77 -5.56 -7.15
C VAL A 79 11.85 -4.60 -5.95
N LYS A 80 11.88 -5.11 -4.71
CA LYS A 80 12.05 -4.29 -3.48
C LYS A 80 13.27 -3.39 -3.57
N ARG A 81 14.45 -3.96 -3.83
CA ARG A 81 15.71 -3.21 -3.93
C ARG A 81 15.67 -2.17 -5.05
N SER A 82 15.04 -2.48 -6.18
CA SER A 82 14.93 -1.55 -7.30
C SER A 82 13.99 -0.38 -7.00
N LEU A 83 12.84 -0.64 -6.37
CA LEU A 83 11.88 0.39 -5.98
C LEU A 83 12.41 1.27 -4.84
N CYS A 84 12.96 0.68 -3.78
CA CYS A 84 13.55 1.46 -2.68
C CYS A 84 14.69 2.34 -3.19
N LYS A 85 15.56 1.83 -4.09
CA LYS A 85 16.61 2.63 -4.71
C LYS A 85 16.07 3.72 -5.66
N LEU A 86 14.95 3.49 -6.33
CA LEU A 86 14.30 4.51 -7.17
C LEU A 86 13.67 5.62 -6.33
N GLU A 87 13.16 5.28 -5.15
CA GLU A 87 12.46 6.21 -4.24
C GLU A 87 13.37 6.79 -3.14
N ASP A 88 14.68 6.51 -3.21
CA ASP A 88 15.72 6.88 -2.24
C ASP A 88 15.45 6.41 -0.79
N LEU A 89 14.62 5.37 -0.66
CA LEU A 89 14.17 4.76 0.60
C LEU A 89 15.23 3.83 1.21
N LEU A 90 15.29 3.86 2.54
CA LEU A 90 16.20 3.06 3.34
C LEU A 90 15.70 1.61 3.54
N GLU A 91 16.62 0.72 3.94
CA GLU A 91 16.34 -0.63 4.44
C GLU A 91 15.46 -1.53 3.53
N PRO A 92 15.82 -1.72 2.24
CA PRO A 92 15.02 -2.51 1.28
C PRO A 92 14.78 -3.97 1.66
N ASP A 93 15.63 -4.55 2.51
CA ASP A 93 15.48 -5.92 2.97
C ASP A 93 14.35 -6.06 4.03
N LYS A 94 13.98 -4.98 4.73
CA LYS A 94 12.82 -4.92 5.64
C LYS A 94 11.50 -4.61 4.92
N ALA A 95 11.57 -4.06 3.72
CA ALA A 95 10.37 -3.73 2.95
C ALA A 95 9.56 -5.00 2.62
N LEU A 96 8.26 -4.84 2.46
CA LEU A 96 7.31 -5.89 2.09
C LEU A 96 6.58 -5.48 0.80
N ILE A 97 6.31 -6.45 -0.08
CA ILE A 97 5.45 -6.25 -1.25
C ILE A 97 4.15 -7.00 -1.05
N PHE A 98 3.04 -6.31 -1.27
CA PHE A 98 1.69 -6.88 -1.26
C PHE A 98 1.02 -6.72 -2.62
N THR A 99 0.03 -7.57 -2.86
CA THR A 99 -0.97 -7.44 -3.93
C THR A 99 -2.31 -7.15 -3.30
N PRO A 100 -2.67 -5.86 -3.08
CA PRO A 100 -3.77 -5.47 -2.19
C PRO A 100 -5.12 -6.10 -2.55
N ASN A 101 -5.35 -6.33 -3.85
CA ASN A 101 -6.57 -6.93 -4.39
C ASN A 101 -6.57 -8.47 -4.41
N SER A 102 -5.47 -9.13 -4.04
CA SER A 102 -5.28 -10.59 -4.18
C SER A 102 -4.95 -11.32 -2.87
N SER A 103 -4.24 -10.68 -1.93
CA SER A 103 -3.76 -11.34 -0.72
C SER A 103 -3.48 -10.33 0.42
N PRO A 104 -3.94 -10.61 1.65
CA PRO A 104 -3.52 -9.85 2.83
C PRO A 104 -2.12 -10.25 3.32
N ALA A 105 -1.52 -11.34 2.81
CA ALA A 105 -0.15 -11.74 3.14
C ALA A 105 0.88 -11.12 2.16
N PRO A 106 2.06 -10.70 2.64
CA PRO A 106 3.13 -10.21 1.78
C PRO A 106 3.70 -11.35 0.92
N ILE A 107 4.18 -11.01 -0.27
CA ILE A 107 4.77 -11.97 -1.20
C ILE A 107 6.20 -12.32 -0.74
N GLU A 108 6.55 -13.62 -0.75
CA GLU A 108 7.87 -14.09 -0.36
C GLU A 108 8.98 -13.59 -1.31
N ASP A 109 10.11 -13.16 -0.75
CA ASP A 109 11.29 -12.61 -1.45
C ASP A 109 11.83 -13.45 -2.61
N SER A 110 11.68 -14.78 -2.54
CA SER A 110 12.09 -15.74 -3.58
C SER A 110 11.14 -15.78 -4.79
N THR A 111 9.90 -15.30 -4.62
CA THR A 111 8.84 -15.36 -5.64
C THR A 111 9.23 -14.59 -6.88
N ARG A 112 9.01 -15.17 -8.05
CA ARG A 112 9.32 -14.53 -9.34
C ARG A 112 8.19 -13.61 -9.78
N PHE A 113 8.52 -12.34 -9.99
CA PHE A 113 7.63 -11.37 -10.61
C PHE A 113 7.62 -11.53 -12.14
N SER A 114 6.46 -11.86 -12.69
CA SER A 114 6.27 -12.08 -14.13
C SER A 114 6.10 -10.78 -14.92
N LEU A 115 7.08 -9.87 -14.81
CA LEU A 115 7.08 -8.50 -15.36
C LEU A 115 6.83 -8.37 -16.88
N TYR A 116 6.89 -9.49 -17.61
CA TYR A 116 6.71 -9.54 -19.07
C TYR A 116 5.59 -10.51 -19.49
N ALA A 117 4.79 -11.01 -18.55
CA ALA A 117 3.60 -11.80 -18.85
C ALA A 117 2.45 -10.89 -19.32
N PRO A 118 1.42 -11.44 -19.99
CA PRO A 118 0.23 -10.68 -20.39
C PRO A 118 -0.60 -10.18 -19.20
N SER A 119 -0.47 -10.83 -18.04
CA SER A 119 -1.15 -10.50 -16.79
C SER A 119 -0.24 -10.76 -15.59
N GLY A 120 -0.51 -10.06 -14.50
CA GLY A 120 0.30 -10.09 -13.29
C GLY A 120 0.11 -8.81 -12.46
N PRO A 121 0.54 -8.83 -11.20
CA PRO A 121 0.39 -7.69 -10.31
C PRO A 121 1.28 -6.51 -10.69
N GLY A 122 0.79 -5.29 -10.47
CA GLY A 122 1.49 -4.06 -10.84
C GLY A 122 1.50 -3.75 -12.33
N LEU A 123 0.76 -4.51 -13.15
CA LEU A 123 0.71 -4.31 -14.61
C LEU A 123 -0.37 -3.32 -15.06
N SER A 124 -1.19 -2.83 -14.14
CA SER A 124 -2.26 -1.85 -14.34
C SER A 124 -2.25 -0.79 -13.23
N GLU A 125 -2.70 0.42 -13.52
CA GLU A 125 -2.87 1.49 -12.54
C GLU A 125 -3.93 1.16 -11.47
N GLN A 126 -4.89 0.30 -11.83
CA GLN A 126 -5.96 -0.18 -10.94
C GLN A 126 -5.58 -1.39 -10.09
N ASP A 127 -4.45 -2.04 -10.41
CA ASP A 127 -3.86 -3.13 -9.59
C ASP A 127 -2.35 -2.91 -9.40
N PRO A 128 -1.95 -1.81 -8.73
CA PRO A 128 -0.55 -1.51 -8.47
C PRO A 128 0.00 -2.44 -7.38
N ILE A 129 1.30 -2.73 -7.42
CA ILE A 129 1.96 -3.37 -6.27
C ILE A 129 2.08 -2.38 -5.12
N ALA A 130 1.81 -2.83 -3.90
CA ALA A 130 2.00 -2.02 -2.71
C ALA A 130 3.36 -2.35 -2.08
N LEU A 131 4.24 -1.36 -1.98
CA LEU A 131 5.50 -1.45 -1.26
C LEU A 131 5.32 -0.83 0.13
N VAL A 132 5.38 -1.65 1.17
CA VAL A 132 5.30 -1.22 2.58
C VAL A 132 6.72 -1.14 3.14
N VAL A 133 7.09 0.03 3.70
CA VAL A 133 8.40 0.29 4.32
C VAL A 133 8.24 0.75 5.78
N GLU A 134 9.31 0.66 6.58
CA GLU A 134 9.27 1.11 7.99
C GLU A 134 9.20 2.64 8.14
N SER A 135 9.72 3.38 7.15
CA SER A 135 9.81 4.85 7.24
C SER A 135 9.80 5.51 5.85
N GLU A 136 9.20 6.69 5.77
CA GLU A 136 9.17 7.58 4.60
C GLU A 136 10.51 8.33 4.41
N LYS A 137 11.50 8.09 5.29
CA LYS A 137 12.82 8.74 5.25
C LYS A 137 13.58 8.40 3.98
N ARG A 138 13.87 9.45 3.20
CA ARG A 138 14.69 9.41 1.99
C ARG A 138 16.13 9.79 2.28
N THR A 139 17.04 9.33 1.42
CA THR A 139 18.46 9.71 1.46
C THR A 139 18.69 11.08 0.80
N GLU A 140 17.86 11.44 -0.18
CA GLU A 140 17.90 12.73 -0.89
C GLU A 140 16.47 13.31 -1.02
N GLU A 141 16.36 14.64 -0.85
CA GLU A 141 15.12 15.41 -1.04
C GLU A 141 14.98 15.77 -2.53
N VAL A 142 14.29 14.92 -3.31
CA VAL A 142 14.12 15.13 -4.75
C VAL A 142 12.98 16.13 -5.01
N SER A 143 13.33 17.31 -5.52
CA SER A 143 12.34 18.28 -6.03
C SER A 143 11.72 17.75 -7.33
N GLN A 144 10.42 17.45 -7.31
CA GLN A 144 9.71 16.89 -8.46
C GLN A 144 9.62 17.89 -9.63
N SER A 145 9.73 17.38 -10.86
CA SER A 145 9.71 18.19 -12.09
C SER A 145 8.29 18.56 -12.50
N GLU A 146 8.05 19.85 -12.77
CA GLU A 146 6.72 20.49 -12.96
C GLU A 146 5.92 20.04 -14.22
N LYS A 147 6.30 18.97 -14.90
CA LYS A 147 5.68 18.56 -16.18
C LYS A 147 5.14 17.12 -16.19
N LEU A 148 4.44 16.76 -15.12
CA LEU A 148 3.57 15.57 -15.10
C LEU A 148 2.23 15.88 -15.78
N PRO A 149 1.56 14.89 -16.39
CA PRO A 149 0.20 15.06 -16.87
C PRO A 149 -0.79 15.20 -15.70
N GLU A 150 -1.93 15.83 -15.97
CA GLU A 150 -3.11 15.74 -15.12
C GLU A 150 -3.69 14.32 -15.21
N CYS A 151 -4.15 13.79 -14.08
CA CYS A 151 -4.98 12.61 -14.10
C CYS A 151 -6.38 13.01 -14.59
N PRO A 152 -6.93 12.41 -15.68
CA PRO A 152 -8.18 12.85 -16.29
C PRO A 152 -9.42 12.68 -15.39
N ASP A 153 -9.28 11.93 -14.31
CA ASP A 153 -10.26 11.74 -13.25
C ASP A 153 -9.94 12.66 -12.05
N ASP A 154 -10.21 13.96 -12.21
CA ASP A 154 -10.14 14.97 -11.13
C ASP A 154 -11.48 15.11 -10.37
N THR A 155 -12.50 14.33 -10.75
CA THR A 155 -13.68 14.15 -9.90
C THR A 155 -13.32 13.26 -8.72
N ASP A 156 -13.73 13.71 -7.53
CA ASP A 156 -13.67 13.12 -6.18
C ASP A 156 -14.36 11.73 -6.02
N ILE A 157 -14.51 11.01 -7.13
CA ILE A 157 -15.40 9.86 -7.33
C ILE A 157 -14.64 8.70 -8.00
N HIS A 158 -13.58 8.95 -8.78
CA HIS A 158 -13.03 7.93 -9.69
C HIS A 158 -11.75 7.21 -9.23
N TYR A 159 -11.03 7.70 -8.21
CA TYR A 159 -10.01 6.89 -7.51
C TYR A 159 -10.57 6.06 -6.34
N GLY A 160 -11.80 5.58 -6.52
CA GLY A 160 -12.24 4.29 -6.01
C GLY A 160 -12.42 4.18 -4.49
N LYS A 161 -13.67 4.38 -4.05
CA LYS A 161 -14.20 4.08 -2.72
C LYS A 161 -13.66 4.97 -1.58
N SER A 162 -14.58 5.40 -0.74
CA SER A 162 -14.30 6.24 0.41
C SER A 162 -14.83 5.57 1.67
N LEU A 163 -14.07 5.69 2.75
CA LEU A 163 -14.49 5.25 4.07
C LEU A 163 -14.85 6.49 4.91
N TYR A 164 -16.07 6.46 5.44
CA TYR A 164 -16.62 7.45 6.36
C TYR A 164 -16.34 7.02 7.80
N TYR A 165 -15.93 7.98 8.64
CA TYR A 165 -15.63 7.75 10.04
C TYR A 165 -16.02 8.93 10.91
N ARG A 166 -16.22 8.69 12.21
CA ARG A 166 -16.39 9.73 13.23
C ARG A 166 -15.31 9.62 14.30
N VAL A 167 -14.87 10.76 14.82
CA VAL A 167 -13.85 10.82 15.89
C VAL A 167 -14.50 11.24 17.21
N TYR A 168 -14.42 10.37 18.21
CA TYR A 168 -14.94 10.61 19.55
C TYR A 168 -13.82 10.91 20.54
N SER A 169 -14.07 11.86 21.43
CA SER A 169 -13.19 12.18 22.57
C SER A 169 -13.65 11.45 23.83
N SER A 170 -12.75 10.76 24.53
CA SER A 170 -13.08 10.05 25.78
C SER A 170 -13.38 10.95 26.98
N ASP A 171 -13.09 12.25 26.88
CA ASP A 171 -13.36 13.23 27.95
C ASP A 171 -14.86 13.56 28.12
N GLY A 172 -15.74 12.86 27.39
CA GLY A 172 -17.19 13.02 27.46
C GLY A 172 -17.69 14.31 26.80
N LYS A 173 -16.82 15.06 26.12
CA LYS A 173 -17.17 16.31 25.44
C LYS A 173 -17.84 16.13 24.08
N GLY A 174 -18.02 14.87 23.65
CA GLY A 174 -18.76 14.48 22.46
C GLY A 174 -17.88 14.20 21.25
N GLU A 175 -18.50 14.32 20.08
CA GLU A 175 -17.82 14.21 18.78
C GLU A 175 -16.83 15.36 18.58
N LYS A 176 -15.72 15.04 17.92
CA LYS A 176 -14.67 15.98 17.56
C LYS A 176 -14.80 16.30 16.07
N GLU A 177 -14.59 17.57 15.73
CA GLU A 177 -14.39 18.01 14.35
C GLU A 177 -13.29 17.18 13.67
N ALA A 178 -13.64 16.51 12.57
CA ALA A 178 -12.74 15.70 11.77
C ALA A 178 -11.93 16.60 10.84
N LYS A 179 -10.62 16.38 10.75
CA LYS A 179 -9.76 17.17 9.84
C LYS A 179 -10.02 16.90 8.36
N THR A 180 -10.68 15.79 8.04
CA THR A 180 -11.14 15.46 6.69
C THR A 180 -12.66 15.55 6.57
N SER A 181 -13.29 16.43 7.34
CA SER A 181 -14.69 16.81 7.14
C SER A 181 -14.91 17.37 5.74
N PHE A 182 -16.03 16.98 5.13
CA PHE A 182 -16.39 17.33 3.76
C PHE A 182 -17.79 17.95 3.66
N ASP A 183 -18.60 17.86 4.72
CA ASP A 183 -19.86 18.56 4.87
C ASP A 183 -19.77 19.60 5.99
N GLU A 184 -20.22 20.82 5.70
CA GLU A 184 -20.31 21.91 6.69
C GLU A 184 -21.47 21.68 7.67
N SER A 185 -22.44 20.82 7.34
CA SER A 185 -23.56 20.47 8.22
C SER A 185 -23.19 19.42 9.28
N ASP A 186 -22.17 18.60 9.00
CA ASP A 186 -21.70 17.49 9.86
C ASP A 186 -20.17 17.47 9.98
N ILE A 187 -19.63 18.44 10.71
CA ILE A 187 -18.18 18.66 10.84
C ILE A 187 -17.41 17.54 11.57
N SER A 188 -18.10 16.61 12.24
CA SER A 188 -17.48 15.45 12.92
C SER A 188 -17.36 14.21 12.02
N LEU A 189 -17.96 14.24 10.83
CA LEU A 189 -17.92 13.17 9.85
C LEU A 189 -16.72 13.33 8.91
N GLY A 190 -15.68 12.52 9.12
CA GLY A 190 -14.49 12.46 8.28
C GLY A 190 -14.66 11.49 7.12
N ARG A 191 -14.00 11.79 5.99
CA ARG A 191 -13.92 10.90 4.82
C ARG A 191 -12.45 10.69 4.43
N ILE A 192 -12.06 9.44 4.16
CA ILE A 192 -10.75 9.09 3.57
C ILE A 192 -10.91 8.18 2.36
N ASN A 193 -9.94 8.23 1.45
CA ASN A 193 -9.86 7.28 0.34
C ASN A 193 -9.25 5.94 0.84
N ILE A 194 -9.86 4.81 0.49
CA ILE A 194 -9.39 3.49 0.95
C ILE A 194 -7.96 3.17 0.51
N LEU A 195 -7.50 3.75 -0.60
CA LEU A 195 -6.16 3.51 -1.16
C LEU A 195 -5.04 4.17 -0.33
N PHE A 196 -5.40 4.99 0.67
CA PHE A 196 -4.47 5.48 1.69
C PHE A 196 -4.23 4.48 2.83
N ILE A 197 -5.13 3.51 3.02
CA ILE A 197 -4.98 2.46 4.04
C ILE A 197 -3.89 1.50 3.57
N ALA A 198 -2.96 1.16 4.47
CA ALA A 198 -1.87 0.25 4.14
C ALA A 198 -2.34 -1.22 4.11
N PRO A 199 -1.88 -2.04 3.16
CA PRO A 199 -1.93 -3.49 3.30
C PRO A 199 -1.27 -3.92 4.62
N PRO A 200 -1.85 -4.87 5.37
CA PRO A 200 -2.79 -5.90 4.94
C PRO A 200 -4.29 -5.53 4.98
N HIS A 201 -4.65 -4.25 5.11
CA HIS A 201 -6.04 -3.79 5.26
C HIS A 201 -6.73 -4.35 6.51
N THR A 202 -6.04 -4.36 7.65
CA THR A 202 -6.65 -4.69 8.94
C THR A 202 -7.20 -3.46 9.66
N ALA A 203 -8.00 -3.66 10.71
CA ALA A 203 -8.41 -2.62 11.64
C ALA A 203 -7.22 -1.80 12.18
N GLU A 204 -6.06 -2.41 12.48
CA GLU A 204 -4.83 -1.68 12.84
C GLU A 204 -4.42 -0.68 11.73
N SER A 205 -4.40 -1.11 10.47
CA SER A 205 -3.99 -0.26 9.35
C SER A 205 -4.98 0.88 9.06
N LEU A 206 -6.28 0.64 9.26
CA LEU A 206 -7.34 1.65 9.14
C LEU A 206 -7.24 2.67 10.29
N LYS A 207 -7.16 2.19 11.54
CA LYS A 207 -6.93 2.98 12.75
C LYS A 207 -5.69 3.86 12.60
N ALA A 208 -4.59 3.31 12.11
CA ALA A 208 -3.34 4.04 11.87
C ALA A 208 -3.48 5.12 10.79
N CYS A 209 -4.20 4.83 9.70
CA CYS A 209 -4.48 5.78 8.63
C CYS A 209 -5.34 6.96 9.10
N ILE A 210 -6.47 6.69 9.79
CA ILE A 210 -7.36 7.73 10.32
C ILE A 210 -6.58 8.60 11.34
N ALA A 211 -5.87 7.98 12.28
CA ALA A 211 -5.09 8.71 13.27
C ALA A 211 -3.90 9.51 12.68
N LYS A 212 -3.36 9.12 11.50
CA LYS A 212 -2.38 9.94 10.74
C LYS A 212 -3.04 11.21 10.21
N VAL A 213 -4.17 11.11 9.50
CA VAL A 213 -4.85 12.28 8.90
C VAL A 213 -5.44 13.21 9.97
N GLU A 214 -5.97 12.65 11.06
CA GLU A 214 -6.45 13.40 12.21
C GLU A 214 -5.30 14.00 13.06
N GLY A 215 -4.05 13.63 12.78
CA GLY A 215 -2.86 14.06 13.52
C GLY A 215 -2.91 13.68 15.00
N LEU A 216 -3.51 12.52 15.31
CA LEU A 216 -3.55 11.94 16.65
C LEU A 216 -2.24 11.24 17.02
N VAL A 217 -1.45 10.82 16.02
CA VAL A 217 -0.14 10.18 16.23
C VAL A 217 0.96 10.88 15.46
N THR A 218 2.14 11.00 16.09
CA THR A 218 3.37 11.50 15.48
C THR A 218 4.35 10.34 15.22
N PRO A 219 5.15 10.39 14.13
CA PRO A 219 6.15 9.36 13.84
C PRO A 219 7.13 9.17 15.01
N GLY A 220 7.16 7.96 15.58
CA GLY A 220 8.01 7.61 16.72
C GLY A 220 7.32 7.58 18.09
N HIS A 221 6.07 8.03 18.21
CA HIS A 221 5.27 7.87 19.44
C HIS A 221 4.36 6.65 19.38
N ALA A 222 4.51 5.74 20.34
CA ALA A 222 3.80 4.46 20.39
C ALA A 222 2.46 4.57 21.15
N LEU A 223 1.49 5.31 20.58
CA LEU A 223 0.17 5.53 21.20
C LEU A 223 -1.00 5.30 20.21
N TYR A 224 -1.10 4.07 19.70
CA TYR A 224 -2.36 3.55 19.11
C TYR A 224 -3.16 2.69 20.11
N LYS A 225 -2.55 2.29 21.23
CA LYS A 225 -3.17 1.39 22.23
C LYS A 225 -4.40 2.00 22.89
N ASP A 226 -4.41 3.32 23.00
CA ASP A 226 -5.47 4.11 23.60
C ASP A 226 -6.49 4.57 22.54
N ILE A 227 -6.41 4.04 21.31
CA ILE A 227 -7.36 4.32 20.23
C ILE A 227 -8.12 3.03 19.91
N GLU A 228 -9.43 3.07 20.13
CA GLU A 228 -10.35 1.99 19.81
C GLU A 228 -11.04 2.29 18.48
N LEU A 229 -11.26 1.25 17.68
CA LEU A 229 -11.94 1.33 16.39
C LEU A 229 -13.15 0.40 16.45
N PHE A 230 -14.33 0.93 16.20
CA PHE A 230 -15.60 0.21 16.21
C PHE A 230 -16.13 0.12 14.79
N GLN A 231 -16.79 -0.99 14.45
CA GLN A 231 -17.27 -1.23 13.09
C GLN A 231 -18.27 -0.14 12.64
N ASP A 232 -19.09 0.32 13.57
CA ASP A 232 -20.12 1.36 13.41
C ASP A 232 -20.34 2.10 14.73
N MET A 233 -21.22 3.12 14.73
CA MET A 233 -21.55 3.94 15.91
C MET A 233 -22.37 3.21 16.99
N THR A 234 -22.89 2.01 16.69
CA THR A 234 -23.78 1.22 17.57
C THR A 234 -23.12 -0.05 18.14
N SER A 235 -21.89 -0.35 17.70
CA SER A 235 -21.11 -1.51 18.08
C SER A 235 -20.74 -1.52 19.57
N ASP A 236 -21.19 -2.55 20.31
CA ASP A 236 -20.86 -2.75 21.73
C ASP A 236 -19.38 -3.08 22.00
N ALA A 237 -18.60 -3.42 20.96
CA ALA A 237 -17.22 -3.87 21.09
C ALA A 237 -16.33 -3.33 19.96
N ALA A 238 -15.08 -2.98 20.30
CA ALA A 238 -14.07 -2.59 19.34
C ALA A 238 -13.59 -3.78 18.49
N MET A 239 -13.24 -3.49 17.24
CA MET A 239 -12.56 -4.43 16.33
C MET A 239 -11.19 -4.81 16.88
N SER A 240 -10.78 -6.06 16.68
CA SER A 240 -9.40 -6.48 16.95
C SER A 240 -8.48 -5.87 15.89
N ASP A 241 -7.30 -5.41 16.30
CA ASP A 241 -6.26 -4.89 15.40
C ASP A 241 -5.91 -5.85 14.24
N THR A 242 -6.15 -7.16 14.43
CA THR A 242 -5.94 -8.23 13.44
C THR A 242 -7.08 -8.43 12.44
N ASP A 243 -8.24 -7.81 12.63
CA ASP A 243 -9.43 -8.07 11.81
C ASP A 243 -9.23 -7.51 10.40
N VAL A 244 -9.34 -8.38 9.40
CA VAL A 244 -9.10 -8.04 7.99
C VAL A 244 -10.36 -7.44 7.37
N ILE A 245 -10.21 -6.27 6.76
CA ILE A 245 -11.27 -5.51 6.11
C ILE A 245 -11.14 -5.67 4.59
N SER A 246 -12.19 -6.17 3.94
CA SER A 246 -12.21 -6.36 2.49
C SER A 246 -12.86 -5.19 1.76
N PHE A 247 -12.04 -4.33 1.16
CA PHE A 247 -12.49 -3.20 0.34
C PHE A 247 -12.89 -3.59 -1.10
N GLN A 248 -12.88 -4.88 -1.44
CA GLN A 248 -13.18 -5.35 -2.79
C GLN A 248 -14.66 -5.20 -3.17
N GLY A 249 -15.57 -5.37 -2.20
CA GLY A 249 -17.01 -5.11 -2.34
C GLY A 249 -17.43 -3.73 -1.85
N ASP A 250 -18.73 -3.42 -1.87
CA ASP A 250 -19.30 -2.12 -1.47
C ASP A 250 -20.03 -2.21 -0.11
N SER A 251 -19.58 -3.13 0.74
CA SER A 251 -20.20 -3.48 2.02
C SER A 251 -19.12 -3.69 3.10
N TYR A 252 -18.18 -2.76 3.16
CA TYR A 252 -17.14 -2.70 4.19
C TYR A 252 -17.56 -1.69 5.28
N PRO A 253 -17.03 -1.80 6.51
CA PRO A 253 -17.31 -0.83 7.57
C PRO A 253 -17.04 0.61 7.10
N GLY A 254 -18.00 1.51 7.28
CA GLY A 254 -17.90 2.90 6.83
C GLY A 254 -18.00 3.08 5.31
N SER A 255 -18.57 2.14 4.55
CA SER A 255 -18.84 2.34 3.12
C SER A 255 -20.00 3.30 2.84
N ASP A 256 -20.84 3.57 3.84
CA ASP A 256 -21.99 4.47 3.80
C ASP A 256 -21.81 5.63 4.78
N GLU A 257 -22.35 6.79 4.44
CA GLU A 257 -22.24 8.03 5.21
C GLU A 257 -23.07 7.98 6.52
N GLY A 258 -24.21 7.28 6.49
CA GLY A 258 -25.09 7.06 7.64
C GLY A 258 -24.63 5.93 8.57
N ASP A 259 -23.66 5.11 8.16
CA ASP A 259 -23.07 4.02 8.94
C ASP A 259 -21.52 4.12 9.01
N PRO A 260 -20.98 5.23 9.57
CA PRO A 260 -19.54 5.47 9.62
C PRO A 260 -18.85 4.65 10.72
N VAL A 261 -17.58 4.31 10.47
CA VAL A 261 -16.68 3.70 11.45
C VAL A 261 -16.43 4.66 12.62
N ALA A 262 -16.61 4.20 13.87
CA ALA A 262 -16.35 5.05 15.03
C ALA A 262 -14.92 4.85 15.56
N LEU A 263 -14.15 5.95 15.62
CA LEU A 263 -12.82 6.00 16.22
C LEU A 263 -12.90 6.70 17.58
N VAL A 264 -12.62 5.99 18.66
CA VAL A 264 -12.61 6.55 20.03
C VAL A 264 -11.18 6.74 20.48
N ASN A 265 -10.79 7.99 20.80
CA ASN A 265 -9.47 8.31 21.33
C ASN A 265 -9.54 8.49 22.86
N ALA A 266 -8.86 7.61 23.61
CA ALA A 266 -8.81 7.65 25.06
C ALA A 266 -7.81 8.68 25.65
N ILE A 267 -6.99 9.33 24.82
CA ILE A 267 -5.95 10.26 25.29
C ILE A 267 -6.55 11.59 25.75
N ALA A 268 -6.95 11.63 27.02
CA ALA A 268 -7.22 12.86 27.76
C ALA A 268 -5.92 13.64 28.05
N ASN A 269 -5.77 14.82 27.43
CA ASN A 269 -4.97 15.97 27.86
C ASN A 269 -3.78 15.75 28.83
N THR A 270 -2.72 15.05 28.43
CA THR A 270 -1.40 15.10 29.13
C THR A 270 -0.53 16.31 28.70
N ALA A 271 -1.17 17.44 28.41
CA ALA A 271 -0.53 18.69 27.99
C ALA A 271 -1.08 19.94 28.72
N ALA A 272 -1.60 19.78 29.95
CA ALA A 272 -2.21 20.89 30.69
C ALA A 272 -1.98 20.90 32.21
N ASP A 273 -0.83 20.41 32.72
CA ASP A 273 -0.51 20.58 34.16
C ASP A 273 0.99 20.84 34.50
N GLN A 274 1.64 21.71 33.72
CA GLN A 274 2.83 22.42 34.18
C GLN A 274 2.56 23.93 34.30
N LYS A 275 1.65 24.30 35.22
CA LYS A 275 1.49 25.70 35.64
C LYS A 275 1.27 25.90 37.14
N VAL A 276 1.87 25.04 37.97
CA VAL A 276 1.98 25.29 39.42
C VAL A 276 3.06 26.35 39.66
N LYS A 277 2.63 27.61 39.72
CA LYS A 277 3.42 28.77 40.14
C LYS A 277 3.51 28.80 41.68
N PRO A 278 4.67 28.61 42.33
CA PRO A 278 4.78 28.73 43.78
C PRO A 278 4.86 30.20 44.21
N THR A 279 3.78 30.69 44.82
CA THR A 279 3.68 31.96 45.58
C THR A 279 2.71 31.62 46.72
N LEU A 280 2.93 31.86 48.02
CA LEU A 280 3.97 32.57 48.78
C LEU A 280 3.94 32.03 50.24
N GLY A 281 5.02 32.15 51.02
CA GLY A 281 5.03 31.60 52.39
C GLY A 281 6.12 32.17 53.30
N LYS A 282 6.03 33.45 53.65
CA LYS A 282 6.89 34.09 54.66
C LYS A 282 6.17 34.11 56.00
N VAL A 283 6.64 33.35 56.99
CA VAL A 283 6.21 33.45 58.40
C VAL A 283 7.46 33.42 59.29
N LEU A 284 7.53 34.34 60.26
CA LEU A 284 8.59 34.41 61.27
C LEU A 284 8.25 33.47 62.43
N SER A 285 9.28 32.92 63.08
CA SER A 285 9.35 32.74 64.54
C SER A 285 10.79 32.90 64.99
N GLU A 286 10.94 33.40 66.23
CA GLU A 286 12.14 33.84 66.97
C GLU A 286 13.47 33.08 66.76
#